data_AF-A0A0R3SZV1-F1
#
_entry.id   AF-A0A0R3SZV1-F1
#
_cell.length_a   1.000
_cell.length_b   1.000
_cell.length_c   1.000
_cell.angle_alpha   90.00
_cell.angle_beta   90.00
_cell.angle_gamma   90.00
#
_symmetry.space_group_name_H-M   'P 1'
#
loop_
_entity.id
_entity.type
_entity.pdbx_description
1 polymer ?
#
loop_
_entity_poly.entity_id
_entity_poly.type
_entity_poly.pdbx_seq_one_letter_code
_entity_poly.pdbx_strand_id
1 'polypeptide(L)'
;MMEVLLDPRICEVPRPEKKPLFTNGSLPQLSTPFQNECLAPILSLVENTLFTWNNWSVSLPPSLLSADLEKPHEAPNSGELFVHQDFNEYRVLAKDERQRSRRLNNLQLSQLRNYGRFDIESRDFPGYHHSWHISNGLQKGRIPILNSLKSNMFRALEFLAIGSKNRLVGDYFSVKVAAFAFTDFLQCLLGNQNFFNPPWRSSVEKKKKTPHD
;
A
#
# COMPACT_ATOMS: atom_id res chain seq x y z
N MET A 1 14.57 -29.38 8.63
CA MET A 1 14.05 -30.04 9.84
C MET A 1 14.83 -29.46 11.02
N MET A 2 14.39 -28.31 11.53
CA MET A 2 14.89 -27.72 12.78
C MET A 2 13.66 -27.20 13.50
N GLU A 3 12.86 -28.11 14.03
CA GLU A 3 12.06 -27.79 15.21
C GLU A 3 13.04 -27.73 16.37
N VAL A 4 13.64 -26.56 16.60
CA VAL A 4 14.12 -26.25 17.93
C VAL A 4 12.87 -26.03 18.74
N LEU A 5 12.35 -27.13 19.29
CA LEU A 5 11.36 -27.14 20.35
C LEU A 5 11.90 -26.25 21.46
N LEU A 6 11.46 -24.99 21.46
CA LEU A 6 11.57 -24.11 22.61
C LEU A 6 10.81 -24.82 23.72
N ASP A 7 11.54 -25.43 24.64
CA ASP A 7 10.96 -26.09 25.80
C ASP A 7 10.10 -25.04 26.54
N PRO A 8 8.77 -25.24 26.67
CA PRO A 8 7.87 -24.26 27.27
C PRO A 8 8.22 -23.94 28.74
N ARG A 9 9.14 -24.70 29.35
CA ARG A 9 9.68 -24.47 30.70
C ARG A 9 10.78 -23.40 30.78
N ILE A 10 11.35 -22.95 29.65
CA ILE A 10 12.41 -21.92 29.65
C ILE A 10 11.87 -20.55 30.14
N CYS A 11 10.55 -20.34 30.05
CA CYS A 11 9.89 -19.09 30.44
C CYS A 11 9.06 -19.21 31.74
N GLU A 12 9.27 -20.26 32.56
CA GLU A 12 8.67 -20.28 33.89
C GLU A 12 9.41 -19.27 34.78
N VAL A 13 8.86 -18.05 34.88
CA VAL A 13 9.32 -17.06 35.85
C VAL A 13 8.94 -17.60 37.23
N PRO A 14 9.89 -18.05 38.07
CA PRO A 14 9.55 -18.49 39.41
C PRO A 14 8.92 -17.32 40.16
N ARG A 15 7.81 -17.57 40.86
CA ARG A 15 7.11 -16.52 41.61
C ARG A 15 8.07 -15.98 42.67
N PRO A 16 8.51 -14.70 42.59
CA PRO A 16 9.57 -14.21 43.46
C PRO A 16 9.10 -14.14 44.90
N GLU A 17 10.00 -14.45 45.83
CA GLU A 17 9.71 -14.41 47.26
C GLU A 17 9.73 -12.96 47.77
N LYS A 18 8.68 -12.59 48.49
CA LYS A 18 8.56 -11.27 49.12
C LYS A 18 9.25 -11.28 50.48
N LYS A 19 10.07 -10.28 50.73
CA LYS A 19 10.69 -10.00 52.03
C LYS A 19 10.16 -8.68 52.57
N PRO A 20 9.78 -8.58 53.86
CA PRO A 20 9.39 -7.31 54.46
C PRO A 20 10.57 -6.33 54.48
N LEU A 21 10.29 -5.05 54.25
CA LEU A 21 11.32 -3.99 54.17
C LEU A 21 12.03 -3.74 55.51
N PHE A 22 11.29 -3.85 56.60
CA PHE A 22 11.79 -3.60 57.95
C PHE A 22 11.84 -4.94 58.70
N THR A 23 13.03 -5.31 59.15
CA THR A 23 13.21 -6.42 60.10
C THR A 23 13.19 -5.86 61.50
N ASN A 24 12.45 -6.52 62.41
CA ASN A 24 12.25 -6.15 63.81
C ASN A 24 13.44 -5.40 64.42
N GLY A 25 13.32 -4.07 64.56
CA GLY A 25 14.30 -3.22 65.26
C GLY A 25 14.94 -2.09 64.46
N SER A 26 14.69 -1.93 63.15
CA SER A 26 15.31 -0.86 62.33
C SER A 26 14.39 0.34 62.06
N LEU A 27 13.37 0.56 62.89
CA LEU A 27 12.59 1.80 62.88
C LEU A 27 13.43 2.92 63.52
N PRO A 28 13.51 4.12 62.90
CA PRO A 28 14.18 5.25 63.54
C PRO A 28 13.49 5.53 64.88
N GLN A 29 14.25 5.41 65.99
CA GLN A 29 13.74 5.78 67.32
C GLN A 29 13.34 7.25 67.29
N LEU A 30 12.02 7.49 67.26
CA LEU A 30 11.47 8.83 67.22
C LEU A 30 11.35 9.38 68.64
N SER A 31 11.98 10.54 68.84
CA SER A 31 12.29 11.12 70.15
C SER A 31 11.14 11.90 70.80
N THR A 32 9.94 11.98 70.20
CA THR A 32 8.80 12.73 70.78
C THR A 32 7.48 11.93 70.80
N PRO A 33 6.70 11.96 71.89
CA PRO A 33 5.51 11.11 72.07
C PRO A 33 4.38 11.45 71.09
N PHE A 34 4.24 12.71 70.69
CA PHE A 34 3.21 13.17 69.75
C PHE A 34 3.41 12.64 68.33
N GLN A 35 4.67 12.54 67.89
CA GLN A 35 4.98 12.01 66.56
C GLN A 35 4.75 10.49 66.48
N ASN A 36 4.91 9.78 67.60
CA ASN A 36 4.69 8.33 67.66
C ASN A 36 3.22 7.95 67.46
N GLU A 37 2.28 8.74 67.97
CA GLU A 37 0.83 8.46 67.82
C GLU A 37 0.36 8.62 66.36
N CYS A 38 0.86 9.64 65.65
CA CYS A 38 0.54 9.87 64.24
C CYS A 38 1.30 8.93 63.29
N LEU A 39 2.53 8.56 63.59
CA LEU A 39 3.36 7.75 62.70
C LEU A 39 3.23 6.25 62.92
N ALA A 40 2.82 5.77 64.10
CA ALA A 40 2.53 4.36 64.34
C ALA A 40 1.56 3.72 63.31
N PRO A 41 0.42 4.34 62.94
CA PRO A 41 -0.47 3.78 61.93
C PRO A 41 0.14 3.82 60.52
N ILE A 42 0.96 4.82 60.22
CA ILE A 42 1.64 4.93 58.92
C ILE A 42 2.72 3.85 58.80
N LEU A 43 3.50 3.64 59.86
CA LEU A 43 4.54 2.63 59.91
C LEU A 43 3.97 1.21 59.84
N SER A 44 2.85 0.93 60.52
CA SER A 44 2.18 -0.37 60.39
C SER A 44 1.58 -0.60 59.00
N LEU A 45 1.03 0.44 58.37
CA LEU A 45 0.56 0.37 56.99
C LEU A 45 1.72 0.13 56.02
N VAL A 46 2.84 0.81 56.24
CA VAL A 46 4.06 0.66 55.45
C VAL A 46 4.65 -0.75 55.60
N GLU A 47 4.69 -1.32 56.80
CA GLU A 47 5.12 -2.72 57.02
C GLU A 47 4.22 -3.73 56.31
N ASN A 48 2.91 -3.46 56.29
CA ASN A 48 1.94 -4.35 55.65
C ASN A 48 1.90 -4.22 54.11
N THR A 49 2.32 -3.08 53.57
CA THR A 49 2.20 -2.78 52.12
C THR A 49 3.51 -2.86 51.37
N LEU A 50 4.62 -2.44 52.00
CA LEU A 50 5.92 -2.42 51.34
C LEU A 50 6.71 -3.70 51.58
N PHE A 51 7.22 -4.24 50.49
CA PHE A 51 8.09 -5.41 50.49
C PHE A 51 9.23 -5.19 49.49
N THR A 52 10.34 -5.85 49.72
CA THR A 52 11.41 -6.03 48.73
C THR A 52 11.40 -7.44 48.20
N TRP A 53 11.86 -7.61 46.97
CA TRP A 53 12.07 -8.94 46.41
C TRP A 53 13.37 -9.50 46.97
N ASN A 54 13.32 -10.70 47.58
CA ASN A 54 14.53 -11.35 48.11
C ASN A 54 15.38 -11.90 46.96
N ASN A 55 14.73 -12.62 46.05
CA ASN A 55 15.35 -13.23 44.89
C ASN A 55 14.55 -12.83 43.65
N TRP A 56 15.10 -11.93 42.83
CA TRP A 56 14.62 -11.61 41.49
C TRP A 56 15.71 -11.99 40.49
N SER A 57 15.75 -13.26 40.09
CA SER A 57 16.61 -13.74 39.02
C SER A 57 15.74 -14.05 37.81
N VAL A 58 15.68 -13.13 36.85
CA VAL A 58 15.01 -13.38 35.56
C VAL A 58 16.03 -13.99 34.62
N SER A 59 15.89 -15.29 34.35
CA SER A 59 16.63 -15.94 33.26
C SER A 59 15.95 -15.54 31.95
N LEU A 60 16.50 -14.53 31.29
CA LEU A 60 16.09 -14.22 29.93
C LEU A 60 16.61 -15.32 29.01
N PRO A 61 15.85 -15.73 27.97
CA PRO A 61 16.40 -16.58 26.93
C PRO A 61 17.63 -15.91 26.33
N PRO A 62 18.67 -16.69 25.97
CA PRO A 62 19.90 -16.14 25.42
C PRO A 62 19.57 -15.28 24.19
N SER A 63 20.06 -14.04 24.18
CA SER A 63 19.89 -13.16 23.04
C SER A 63 20.69 -13.71 21.86
N LEU A 64 20.13 -13.63 20.66
CA LEU A 64 20.87 -13.91 19.43
C LEU A 64 22.07 -12.95 19.22
N LEU A 65 22.10 -11.86 19.98
CA LEU A 65 23.20 -10.87 20.02
C LEU A 65 24.20 -11.11 21.15
N SER A 66 23.99 -12.13 22.00
CA SER A 66 24.97 -12.51 23.02
C SER A 66 26.01 -13.43 22.40
N ALA A 67 27.29 -13.25 22.79
CA ALA A 67 28.35 -14.19 22.40
C ALA A 67 27.96 -15.60 22.86
N ASP A 68 28.26 -16.59 22.02
CA ASP A 68 28.04 -17.99 22.34
C ASP A 68 28.69 -18.33 23.69
N LEU A 69 27.98 -19.07 24.55
CA LEU A 69 28.49 -19.46 25.88
C LEU A 69 29.78 -20.28 25.76
N GLU A 70 29.96 -20.99 24.65
CA GLU A 70 31.16 -21.76 24.31
C GLU A 70 32.34 -20.87 23.86
N LYS A 71 32.06 -19.64 23.38
CA LYS A 71 33.06 -18.73 22.79
C LYS A 71 32.83 -17.25 23.20
N PRO A 72 33.13 -16.89 24.45
CA PRO A 72 32.88 -15.56 24.99
C PRO A 72 33.69 -14.42 24.33
N HIS A 73 34.73 -14.74 23.55
CA HIS A 73 35.60 -13.76 22.89
C HIS A 73 35.30 -13.55 21.40
N GLU A 74 34.38 -14.32 20.82
CA GLU A 74 34.01 -14.18 19.42
C GLU A 74 32.82 -13.22 19.32
N ALA A 75 32.98 -12.13 18.56
CA ALA A 75 31.90 -11.19 18.33
C ALA A 75 30.76 -11.92 17.59
N PRO A 76 29.51 -11.81 18.06
CA PRO A 76 28.38 -12.47 17.40
C PRO A 76 28.27 -11.97 15.96
N ASN A 77 28.09 -12.90 15.02
CA ASN A 77 27.95 -12.60 13.60
C ASN A 77 26.60 -11.92 13.35
N SER A 78 26.55 -10.61 13.60
CA SER A 78 25.37 -9.76 13.38
C SER A 78 24.96 -9.76 11.91
N GLY A 79 25.87 -10.06 10.99
CA GLY A 79 25.58 -10.21 9.56
C GLY A 79 24.50 -11.27 9.30
N GLU A 80 24.59 -12.44 9.95
CA GLU A 80 23.62 -13.54 9.79
C GLU A 80 22.24 -13.23 10.38
N LEU A 81 22.17 -12.39 11.42
CA LEU A 81 20.90 -11.97 12.04
C LEU A 81 20.08 -11.06 11.14
N PHE A 82 20.75 -10.28 10.30
CA PHE A 82 20.12 -9.38 9.35
C PHE A 82 20.13 -9.92 7.92
N VAL A 83 20.56 -11.18 7.70
CA VAL A 83 20.24 -11.86 6.46
C VAL A 83 18.73 -12.00 6.43
N HIS A 84 18.09 -11.24 5.55
CA HIS A 84 16.72 -11.50 5.16
C HIS A 84 16.69 -12.97 4.77
N GLN A 85 15.98 -13.80 5.54
CA GLN A 85 15.62 -15.12 5.04
C GLN A 85 14.93 -14.84 3.72
N ASP A 86 15.56 -15.23 2.61
CA ASP A 86 14.96 -15.03 1.30
C ASP A 86 13.68 -15.87 1.29
N PHE A 87 12.56 -15.24 1.64
CA PHE A 87 11.23 -15.83 1.66
C PHE A 87 10.81 -16.05 0.21
N ASN A 88 11.43 -17.03 -0.44
CA ASN A 88 11.14 -17.47 -1.80
C ASN A 88 9.86 -18.34 -1.84
N GLU A 89 8.90 -18.01 -0.99
CA GLU A 89 7.62 -18.70 -0.85
C GLU A 89 6.89 -18.79 -2.19
N TYR A 90 6.93 -17.72 -2.98
CA TYR A 90 6.31 -17.66 -4.32
C TYR A 90 6.81 -18.78 -5.26
N ARG A 91 8.09 -19.19 -5.16
CA ARG A 91 8.62 -20.29 -5.99
C ARG A 91 8.04 -21.63 -5.59
N VAL A 92 7.78 -21.80 -4.29
CA VAL A 92 7.17 -23.01 -3.76
C VAL A 92 5.68 -23.04 -4.08
N LEU A 93 4.98 -21.91 -3.93
CA LEU A 93 3.56 -21.79 -4.27
C LEU A 93 3.27 -21.94 -5.77
N ALA A 94 4.23 -21.56 -6.62
CA ALA A 94 4.17 -21.76 -8.07
C ALA A 94 4.23 -23.22 -8.49
N LYS A 95 4.78 -24.08 -7.63
CA LYS A 95 5.06 -25.48 -7.95
C LYS A 95 4.15 -26.42 -7.17
N ASP A 96 3.81 -27.52 -7.81
CA ASP A 96 3.08 -28.62 -7.23
C ASP A 96 4.05 -29.59 -6.51
N GLU A 97 3.53 -30.58 -5.80
CA GLU A 97 4.33 -31.60 -5.08
C GLU A 97 5.33 -32.32 -6.00
N ARG A 98 5.01 -32.43 -7.29
CA ARG A 98 5.85 -33.03 -8.34
C ARG A 98 6.81 -32.05 -9.01
N GLN A 99 7.04 -30.87 -8.41
CA GLN A 99 7.88 -29.79 -8.95
C GLN A 99 7.45 -29.22 -10.32
N ARG A 100 6.22 -29.52 -10.77
CA ARG A 100 5.61 -28.95 -11.99
C ARG A 100 4.89 -27.65 -11.68
N SER A 101 4.67 -26.81 -12.68
CA SER A 101 3.82 -25.61 -12.52
C SER A 101 2.44 -26.00 -11.98
N ARG A 102 2.06 -25.42 -10.86
CA ARG A 102 0.76 -25.65 -10.22
C ARG A 102 -0.36 -25.21 -11.15
N ARG A 103 -1.38 -26.06 -11.31
CA ARG A 103 -2.59 -25.69 -12.05
C ARG A 103 -3.48 -24.83 -11.17
N LEU A 104 -4.06 -23.79 -11.76
CA LEU A 104 -4.99 -22.90 -11.08
C LEU A 104 -6.33 -23.60 -10.82
N ASN A 105 -6.92 -23.32 -9.65
CA ASN A 105 -8.27 -23.76 -9.31
C ASN A 105 -9.32 -23.00 -10.15
N ASN A 106 -10.53 -23.55 -10.32
CA ASN A 106 -11.64 -22.91 -11.02
C ASN A 106 -11.98 -21.51 -10.46
N LEU A 107 -11.88 -21.33 -9.14
CA LEU A 107 -12.06 -20.02 -8.51
C LEU A 107 -10.99 -19.02 -8.98
N GLN A 108 -9.72 -19.43 -8.97
CA GLN A 108 -8.60 -18.61 -9.41
C GLN A 108 -8.68 -18.30 -10.91
N LEU A 109 -9.11 -19.26 -11.73
CA LEU A 109 -9.35 -19.05 -13.16
C LEU A 109 -10.47 -18.03 -13.40
N SER A 110 -11.54 -18.06 -12.59
CA SER A 110 -12.61 -17.06 -12.65
C SER A 110 -12.11 -15.67 -12.26
N GLN A 111 -11.33 -15.56 -11.18
CA GLN A 111 -10.69 -14.30 -10.77
C GLN A 111 -9.78 -13.76 -11.89
N LEU A 112 -8.95 -14.63 -12.47
CA LEU A 112 -8.05 -14.29 -13.56
C LEU A 112 -8.81 -13.81 -14.81
N ARG A 113 -9.91 -14.46 -15.18
CA ARG A 113 -10.76 -14.04 -16.31
C ARG A 113 -11.41 -12.67 -16.07
N ASN A 114 -11.86 -12.41 -14.85
CA ASN A 114 -12.59 -11.19 -14.52
C ASN A 114 -11.67 -9.99 -14.26
N TYR A 115 -10.54 -10.20 -13.59
CA TYR A 115 -9.68 -9.13 -13.07
C TYR A 115 -8.23 -9.16 -13.57
N GLY A 116 -7.78 -10.21 -14.26
CA GLY A 116 -6.38 -10.36 -14.67
C GLY A 116 -5.43 -10.70 -13.52
N ARG A 117 -5.98 -11.04 -12.35
CA ARG A 117 -5.25 -11.43 -11.15
C ARG A 117 -6.00 -12.50 -10.37
N PHE A 118 -5.31 -13.23 -9.51
CA PHE A 118 -5.90 -14.22 -8.62
C PHE A 118 -5.12 -14.31 -7.29
N ASP A 119 -5.77 -14.83 -6.26
CA ASP A 119 -5.20 -14.88 -4.91
C ASP A 119 -4.86 -16.32 -4.50
N ILE A 120 -3.79 -16.47 -3.71
CA ILE A 120 -3.32 -17.74 -3.13
C ILE A 120 -3.03 -17.52 -1.65
N GLU A 121 -3.42 -18.45 -0.79
CA GLU A 121 -3.03 -18.44 0.63
C GLU A 121 -1.52 -18.56 0.81
N SER A 122 -0.98 -17.77 1.73
CA SER A 122 0.40 -17.91 2.18
C SER A 122 0.51 -19.15 3.06
N ARG A 123 1.53 -19.95 2.77
CA ARG A 123 1.95 -21.10 3.56
C ARG A 123 2.75 -20.66 4.79
N ASP A 124 3.61 -19.66 4.62
CA ASP A 124 4.55 -19.25 5.66
C ASP A 124 3.89 -18.23 6.62
N PHE A 125 2.85 -17.50 6.17
CA PHE A 125 2.10 -16.52 6.96
C PHE A 125 0.59 -16.84 6.99
N PRO A 126 0.11 -17.62 7.99
CA PRO A 126 -1.29 -18.01 8.06
C PRO A 126 -2.20 -16.79 8.19
N GLY A 127 -3.26 -16.73 7.37
CA GLY A 127 -4.20 -15.61 7.30
C GLY A 127 -3.84 -14.52 6.30
N TYR A 128 -2.66 -14.58 5.66
CA TYR A 128 -2.29 -13.68 4.58
C TYR A 128 -2.48 -14.34 3.21
N HIS A 129 -2.77 -13.52 2.19
CA HIS A 129 -2.94 -13.96 0.81
C HIS A 129 -1.97 -13.22 -0.13
N HIS A 130 -1.40 -13.96 -1.07
CA HIS A 130 -0.59 -13.43 -2.16
C HIS A 130 -1.47 -13.18 -3.39
N SER A 131 -1.47 -11.94 -3.88
CA SER A 131 -2.14 -11.58 -5.13
C SER A 131 -1.18 -11.67 -6.32
N TRP A 132 -1.54 -12.52 -7.29
CA TRP A 132 -0.73 -12.79 -8.46
C TRP A 132 -1.31 -12.07 -9.67
N HIS A 133 -0.52 -11.18 -10.25
CA HIS A 133 -0.94 -10.32 -11.35
C HIS A 133 -0.35 -10.81 -12.67
N ILE A 134 -1.19 -10.93 -13.70
CA ILE A 134 -0.71 -11.10 -15.07
C ILE A 134 -0.42 -9.71 -15.65
N SER A 135 0.54 -9.63 -16.57
CA SER A 135 0.80 -8.40 -17.30
C SER A 135 -0.45 -7.94 -18.07
N ASN A 136 -0.73 -6.64 -18.02
CA ASN A 136 -1.91 -6.07 -18.68
C ASN A 136 -1.96 -6.34 -20.20
N GLY A 137 -0.81 -6.56 -20.83
CA GLY A 137 -0.71 -6.90 -22.25
C GLY A 137 -1.16 -8.33 -22.58
N LEU A 138 -0.99 -9.28 -21.66
CA LEU A 138 -1.43 -10.66 -21.85
C LEU A 138 -2.89 -10.83 -21.45
N GLN A 139 -3.25 -10.44 -20.23
CA GLN A 139 -4.61 -10.65 -19.72
C GLN A 139 -5.00 -9.62 -18.65
N LYS A 140 -5.62 -8.52 -19.09
CA LYS A 140 -6.11 -7.43 -18.23
C LYS A 140 -7.39 -7.78 -17.43
N GLY A 141 -8.15 -8.77 -17.87
CA GLY A 141 -9.43 -9.15 -17.27
C GLY A 141 -10.64 -8.38 -17.80
N ARG A 142 -11.81 -9.03 -17.78
CA ARG A 142 -13.07 -8.50 -18.35
C ARG A 142 -13.51 -7.18 -17.72
N ILE A 143 -13.46 -7.06 -16.39
CA ILE A 143 -13.99 -5.89 -15.67
C ILE A 143 -13.12 -4.65 -15.93
N PRO A 144 -11.79 -4.69 -15.80
CA PRO A 144 -10.94 -3.55 -16.13
C PRO A 144 -11.05 -3.12 -17.60
N ILE A 145 -11.21 -4.06 -18.54
CA ILE A 145 -11.41 -3.74 -19.96
C ILE A 145 -12.72 -2.98 -20.16
N LEU A 146 -13.82 -3.50 -19.62
CA LEU A 146 -15.13 -2.87 -19.74
C LEU A 146 -15.16 -1.48 -19.11
N ASN A 147 -14.52 -1.32 -17.95
CA ASN A 147 -14.40 -0.01 -17.30
C ASN A 147 -13.56 0.97 -18.13
N SER A 148 -12.44 0.51 -18.69
CA SER A 148 -11.61 1.33 -19.60
C SER A 148 -12.40 1.74 -20.83
N LEU A 149 -13.16 0.82 -21.43
CA LEU A 149 -14.00 1.09 -22.59
C LEU A 149 -15.08 2.13 -22.29
N LYS A 150 -15.82 1.96 -21.19
CA LYS A 150 -16.84 2.94 -20.77
C LYS A 150 -16.25 4.33 -20.58
N SER A 151 -15.14 4.43 -19.83
CA SER A 151 -14.45 5.69 -19.60
C SER A 151 -14.00 6.33 -20.93
N ASN A 152 -13.43 5.56 -21.83
CA ASN A 152 -13.01 6.04 -23.15
C ASN A 152 -14.20 6.47 -24.01
N MET A 153 -15.33 5.76 -23.97
CA MET A 153 -16.55 6.14 -24.68
C MET A 153 -17.14 7.45 -24.15
N PHE A 154 -17.20 7.62 -22.82
CA PHE A 154 -17.64 8.89 -22.24
C PHE A 154 -16.75 10.04 -22.68
N ARG A 155 -15.43 9.84 -22.66
CA ARG A 155 -14.46 10.84 -23.10
C ARG A 155 -14.57 11.15 -24.60
N ALA A 156 -14.80 10.13 -25.43
CA ALA A 156 -15.02 10.30 -26.86
C ALA A 156 -16.33 11.07 -27.15
N LEU A 157 -17.40 10.76 -26.41
CA LEU A 157 -18.66 11.49 -26.49
C LEU A 157 -18.52 12.92 -26.00
N GLU A 158 -17.75 13.17 -24.95
CA GLU A 158 -17.43 14.52 -24.48
C GLU A 158 -16.67 15.31 -25.54
N PHE A 159 -15.63 14.72 -26.14
CA PHE A 159 -14.92 15.33 -27.26
C PHE A 159 -15.82 15.55 -28.47
N LEU A 160 -16.75 14.65 -28.74
CA LEU A 160 -17.72 14.84 -29.81
C LEU A 160 -18.68 15.97 -29.45
N ALA A 161 -19.33 15.97 -28.29
CA ALA A 161 -20.33 16.97 -27.91
C ALA A 161 -19.74 18.37 -27.74
N ILE A 162 -18.57 18.50 -27.11
CA ILE A 162 -17.88 19.78 -26.87
C ILE A 162 -17.08 20.19 -28.10
N GLY A 163 -16.26 19.27 -28.62
CA GLY A 163 -15.38 19.53 -29.75
C GLY A 163 -16.12 19.70 -31.09
N SER A 164 -17.21 18.95 -31.35
CA SER A 164 -18.01 19.17 -32.56
C SER A 164 -18.80 20.46 -32.50
N LYS A 165 -19.30 20.92 -31.34
CA LYS A 165 -19.94 22.24 -31.25
C LYS A 165 -18.97 23.35 -31.61
N ASN A 166 -17.75 23.31 -31.06
CA ASN A 166 -16.70 24.27 -31.38
C ASN A 166 -16.18 24.15 -32.82
N ARG A 167 -16.27 22.97 -33.47
CA ARG A 167 -15.90 22.79 -34.89
C ARG A 167 -17.03 23.01 -35.90
N LEU A 168 -18.29 22.82 -35.51
CA LEU A 168 -19.44 22.98 -36.42
C LEU A 168 -19.94 24.43 -36.42
N VAL A 169 -19.85 25.12 -35.28
CA VAL A 169 -20.39 26.47 -35.08
C VAL A 169 -19.32 27.49 -34.68
N GLY A 170 -18.09 27.06 -34.35
CA GLY A 170 -17.02 27.99 -33.96
C GLY A 170 -16.38 28.76 -35.11
N ASP A 171 -15.88 29.94 -34.79
CA ASP A 171 -15.39 30.95 -35.75
C ASP A 171 -14.17 30.52 -36.58
N TYR A 172 -13.39 29.53 -36.10
CA TYR A 172 -12.05 29.25 -36.62
C TYR A 172 -11.95 28.03 -37.55
N PHE A 173 -12.95 27.16 -37.60
CA PHE A 173 -12.94 26.03 -38.55
C PHE A 173 -14.36 25.52 -38.83
N SER A 174 -15.18 26.37 -39.43
CA SER A 174 -16.54 25.99 -39.79
C SER A 174 -16.52 24.95 -40.92
N VAL A 175 -17.02 23.74 -40.66
CA VAL A 175 -17.26 22.70 -41.68
C VAL A 175 -18.03 23.25 -42.88
N LYS A 176 -18.86 24.30 -42.68
CA LYS A 176 -19.52 25.03 -43.76
C LYS A 176 -18.50 25.68 -44.71
N VAL A 177 -17.48 26.36 -44.19
CA VAL A 177 -16.44 27.02 -45.00
C VAL A 177 -15.62 25.98 -45.77
N ALA A 178 -15.28 24.85 -45.15
CA ALA A 178 -14.58 23.76 -45.84
C ALA A 178 -15.45 23.11 -46.94
N ALA A 179 -16.74 22.90 -46.68
CA ALA A 179 -17.68 22.38 -47.66
C ALA A 179 -17.87 23.36 -48.84
N PHE A 180 -18.04 24.66 -48.57
CA PHE A 180 -18.13 25.68 -49.63
C PHE A 180 -16.84 25.78 -50.44
N ALA A 181 -15.66 25.78 -49.80
CA ALA A 181 -14.39 25.80 -50.52
C ALA A 181 -14.18 24.54 -51.38
N PHE A 182 -14.65 23.38 -50.92
CA PHE A 182 -14.60 22.15 -51.69
C PHE A 182 -15.59 22.14 -52.86
N THR A 183 -16.80 22.68 -52.69
CA THR A 183 -17.75 22.84 -53.80
C THR A 183 -17.27 23.85 -54.82
N ASP A 184 -16.66 24.97 -54.39
CA ASP A 184 -16.03 25.94 -55.28
C ASP A 184 -14.87 25.29 -56.06
N PHE A 185 -14.05 24.49 -55.38
CA PHE A 185 -12.98 23.73 -56.02
C PHE A 185 -13.51 22.73 -57.06
N LEU A 186 -14.57 21.97 -56.73
CA LEU A 186 -15.20 21.04 -57.68
C LEU A 186 -15.84 21.76 -58.87
N GLN A 187 -16.46 22.92 -58.65
CA GLN A 187 -17.02 23.74 -59.73
C GLN A 187 -15.94 24.29 -60.66
N CYS A 188 -14.81 24.74 -60.11
CA CYS A 188 -13.63 25.13 -60.89
C CYS A 188 -13.05 23.95 -61.69
N LEU A 189 -12.99 22.76 -61.09
CA LEU A 189 -12.43 21.56 -61.71
C LEU A 189 -13.34 21.03 -62.83
N LEU A 190 -14.66 21.15 -62.68
CA LEU A 190 -15.67 20.75 -63.68
C LEU A 190 -15.92 21.83 -64.75
N GLY A 191 -15.14 22.92 -64.75
CA GLY A 191 -15.12 23.91 -65.85
C GLY A 191 -16.38 24.77 -65.97
N ASN A 192 -17.27 24.77 -64.97
CA ASN A 192 -18.51 25.53 -65.03
C ASN A 192 -18.27 26.97 -64.51
N GLN A 193 -17.76 27.85 -65.38
CA GLN A 193 -17.52 29.26 -65.05
C GLN A 193 -18.82 30.07 -64.97
N ASN A 194 -19.64 29.81 -63.96
CA ASN A 194 -20.64 30.79 -63.52
C ASN A 194 -20.14 31.38 -62.20
N PHE A 195 -19.67 32.63 -62.25
CA PHE A 195 -19.21 33.41 -61.11
C PHE A 195 -20.34 33.56 -60.07
N PHE A 196 -20.50 32.59 -59.18
CA PHE A 196 -21.23 32.78 -57.94
C PHE A 196 -20.26 33.45 -56.97
N ASN A 197 -20.42 34.75 -56.75
CA ASN A 197 -19.56 35.51 -55.87
C ASN A 197 -20.03 35.30 -54.42
N PRO A 198 -19.30 34.56 -53.57
CA PRO A 198 -19.80 34.27 -52.25
C PRO A 198 -19.81 35.53 -51.38
N PRO A 199 -20.77 35.66 -50.44
CA PRO A 199 -21.02 36.91 -49.71
C PRO A 199 -19.85 37.40 -48.83
N TRP A 200 -18.84 36.57 -48.57
CA TRP A 200 -17.63 36.97 -47.84
C TRP A 200 -16.57 37.67 -48.70
N ARG A 201 -16.57 37.47 -50.03
CA ARG A 201 -15.60 38.10 -50.93
C ARG A 201 -15.79 39.62 -51.00
N SER A 202 -17.04 40.08 -50.88
CA SER A 202 -17.39 41.51 -50.81
C SER A 202 -17.05 42.15 -49.45
N SER A 203 -16.92 41.37 -48.38
CA SER A 203 -16.53 41.89 -47.06
C SER A 203 -15.02 42.16 -46.95
N VAL A 204 -14.19 41.42 -47.70
CA VAL A 204 -12.74 41.64 -47.73
C VAL A 204 -12.38 42.89 -48.54
N GLU A 205 -13.11 43.19 -49.62
CA GLU A 205 -12.90 44.41 -50.41
C GLU A 205 -13.37 45.69 -49.70
N LYS A 206 -14.43 45.63 -48.89
CA LYS A 206 -14.92 46.81 -48.14
C LYS A 206 -13.97 47.29 -47.04
N LYS A 207 -13.05 46.46 -46.55
CA LYS A 207 -12.04 46.86 -45.55
C LYS A 207 -10.77 47.49 -46.13
N LYS A 208 -10.60 47.53 -47.46
CA LYS A 208 -9.44 48.16 -48.11
C LYS A 208 -9.71 49.58 -48.65
N LYS A 209 -10.94 50.09 -48.53
CA LYS A 209 -11.32 51.46 -48.91
C LYS A 209 -11.77 52.27 -47.70
N THR A 210 -10.85 52.55 -46.80
CA THR A 210 -10.91 53.74 -45.96
C THR A 210 -9.72 54.60 -46.35
N PRO A 211 -9.92 55.75 -47.03
CA PRO A 211 -8.85 56.72 -47.18
C PRO A 211 -8.54 57.30 -45.80
N HIS A 212 -7.24 57.34 -45.49
CA HIS A 212 -6.72 58.33 -44.57
C HIS A 212 -6.99 59.71 -45.16
N ASP A 213 -7.80 60.49 -44.45
CA ASP A 213 -7.64 61.93 -44.26
C ASP A 213 -8.04 62.24 -42.82
#